data_AF-A0A7S3CT80-F1
#
_entry.id   AF-A0A7S3CT80-F1
#
_cell.length_a   1.000
_cell.length_b   1.000
_cell.length_c   1.000
_cell.angle_alpha   90.00
_cell.angle_beta   90.00
_cell.angle_gamma   90.00
#
_symmetry.space_group_name_H-M   'P 1'
#
loop_
_entity.id
_entity.type
_entity.pdbx_description
1 polymer ?
#
loop_
_entity_poly.entity_id
_entity_poly.type
_entity_poly.pdbx_seq_one_letter_code
_entity_poly.pdbx_strand_id
1 'polypeptide(L)'
;MVNQEFFEEVRKKDDNDIVNHFGPSVGRLLIKHAILEEKFNTVCVEDGVKMTKFEEMESEEARQCALDIRQTTAKLVRLFSDKENRLKLRAQFAQTSAEFSNFIGTVNSLEKMMNTKLNTPQEEVKSIEENKKILEQKTKTLQETLNHKLDAYHKYCEECSKSKELRKVQIDQLRTQINNEKASRQEQIIEANEEEAKQEQVLKQNHEQTVAQLEKSKAQLKRELDVVRFENEKDEQGFMKDFKKVSQDFDNNMKAYDAEVQSNTYDYQKCLNEYNDTNKELQQYNEEYKMRMEEKRKRDEIETLMRLKNEEQNAQRLKLERASEYLQAHWRGLIARREMEKQRKGKKKKKKKK
;
A
#
# COMPACT_ATOMS: atom_id res chain seq x y z
N MET A 1 -100.25 -30.35 65.63
CA MET A 1 -101.71 -30.39 65.44
C MET A 1 -102.24 -29.02 65.76
N VAL A 2 -103.08 -28.46 64.89
CA VAL A 2 -103.74 -27.18 65.13
C VAL A 2 -104.86 -27.44 66.14
N ASN A 3 -104.79 -26.84 67.33
CA ASN A 3 -105.72 -27.09 68.43
C ASN A 3 -107.07 -26.37 68.18
N GLN A 4 -108.17 -26.82 68.75
CA GLN A 4 -109.49 -26.15 68.65
C GLN A 4 -109.41 -24.67 69.08
N GLU A 5 -108.60 -24.39 70.11
CA GLU A 5 -108.28 -23.04 70.60
C GLU A 5 -107.70 -22.11 69.50
N PHE A 6 -106.97 -22.65 68.53
CA PHE A 6 -106.43 -21.86 67.42
C PHE A 6 -107.54 -21.32 66.51
N PHE A 7 -108.52 -22.16 66.15
CA PHE A 7 -109.61 -21.70 65.30
C PHE A 7 -110.60 -20.80 66.05
N GLU A 8 -110.69 -20.91 67.38
CA GLU A 8 -111.37 -19.92 68.20
C GLU A 8 -110.67 -18.56 68.19
N GLU A 9 -109.33 -18.53 68.26
CA GLU A 9 -108.58 -17.28 68.12
C GLU A 9 -108.64 -16.69 66.71
N VAL A 10 -108.68 -17.53 65.68
CA VAL A 10 -108.90 -17.10 64.29
C VAL A 10 -110.29 -16.45 64.17
N ARG A 11 -111.34 -17.02 64.79
CA ARG A 11 -112.70 -16.43 64.77
C ARG A 11 -112.82 -15.10 65.51
N LYS A 12 -111.96 -14.83 66.49
CA LYS A 12 -111.97 -13.57 67.27
C LYS A 12 -111.26 -12.41 66.58
N LYS A 13 -110.50 -12.67 65.51
CA LYS A 13 -109.71 -11.65 64.79
C LYS A 13 -110.46 -11.19 63.54
N ASP A 14 -110.19 -9.95 63.11
CA ASP A 14 -110.73 -9.42 61.85
C ASP A 14 -110.20 -10.26 60.68
N ASP A 15 -111.08 -10.60 59.73
CA ASP A 15 -110.75 -11.32 58.50
C ASP A 15 -109.57 -10.67 57.75
N ASN A 16 -109.51 -9.33 57.77
CA ASN A 16 -108.41 -8.58 57.14
C ASN A 16 -107.08 -8.79 57.87
N ASP A 17 -107.09 -8.94 59.19
CA ASP A 17 -105.87 -9.17 59.99
C ASP A 17 -105.29 -10.56 59.73
N ILE A 18 -106.15 -11.57 59.59
CA ILE A 18 -105.74 -12.95 59.28
C ILE A 18 -105.17 -13.02 57.87
N VAL A 19 -105.80 -12.33 56.91
CA VAL A 19 -105.35 -12.22 55.53
C VAL A 19 -104.03 -11.46 55.42
N ASN A 20 -103.86 -10.35 56.14
CA ASN A 20 -102.62 -9.59 56.15
C ASN A 20 -101.47 -10.39 56.77
N HIS A 21 -101.75 -11.20 57.80
CA HIS A 21 -100.70 -11.94 58.52
C HIS A 21 -100.20 -13.18 57.78
N PHE A 22 -101.13 -14.02 57.31
CA PHE A 22 -100.79 -15.28 56.62
C PHE A 22 -100.74 -15.13 55.09
N GLY A 23 -101.13 -13.98 54.57
CA GLY A 23 -101.22 -13.69 53.15
C GLY A 23 -102.57 -14.08 52.54
N PRO A 24 -102.91 -13.55 51.35
CA PRO A 24 -104.26 -13.66 50.78
C PRO A 24 -104.72 -15.09 50.47
N SER A 25 -103.80 -16.02 50.24
CA SER A 25 -104.13 -17.41 49.92
C SER A 25 -104.39 -18.22 51.19
N VAL A 26 -103.50 -18.14 52.19
CA VAL A 26 -103.60 -18.91 53.44
C VAL A 26 -104.65 -18.32 54.36
N GLY A 27 -104.71 -16.99 54.48
CA GLY A 27 -105.67 -16.32 55.36
C GLY A 27 -107.12 -16.57 54.93
N ARG A 28 -107.43 -16.45 53.63
CA ARG A 28 -108.77 -16.79 53.11
C ARG A 28 -109.12 -18.26 53.32
N LEU A 29 -108.13 -19.15 53.24
CA LEU A 29 -108.35 -20.58 53.47
C LEU A 29 -108.60 -20.89 54.96
N LEU A 30 -107.92 -20.20 55.87
CA LEU A 30 -108.13 -20.30 57.32
C LEU A 30 -109.53 -19.82 57.72
N ILE A 31 -109.96 -18.67 57.20
CA ILE A 31 -111.30 -18.12 57.44
C ILE A 31 -112.36 -19.07 56.90
N LYS A 32 -112.20 -19.52 55.65
CA LYS A 32 -113.11 -20.50 55.04
C LYS A 32 -113.18 -21.78 55.87
N HIS A 33 -112.05 -22.26 56.39
CA HIS A 33 -112.01 -23.46 57.21
C HIS A 33 -112.69 -23.26 58.57
N ALA A 34 -112.51 -22.11 59.22
CA ALA A 34 -113.19 -21.78 60.47
C ALA A 34 -114.72 -21.73 60.31
N ILE A 35 -115.21 -21.12 59.22
CA ILE A 35 -116.66 -21.09 58.89
C ILE A 35 -117.19 -22.50 58.61
N LEU A 36 -116.42 -23.32 57.89
CA LEU A 36 -116.81 -24.70 57.61
C LEU A 36 -116.83 -25.55 58.88
N GLU A 37 -115.86 -25.37 59.79
CA GLU A 37 -115.84 -26.05 61.09
C GLU A 37 -117.07 -25.71 61.93
N GLU A 38 -117.50 -24.44 61.93
CA GLU A 38 -118.73 -24.02 62.60
C GLU A 38 -119.98 -24.64 61.95
N LYS A 39 -120.08 -24.61 60.62
CA LYS A 39 -121.18 -25.27 59.89
C LYS A 39 -121.19 -26.79 60.09
N PHE A 40 -120.02 -27.41 60.20
CA PHE A 40 -119.92 -28.83 60.45
C PHE A 40 -120.35 -29.19 61.87
N ASN A 41 -119.99 -28.37 62.86
CA ASN A 41 -120.49 -28.56 64.23
C ASN A 41 -122.01 -28.35 64.35
N THR A 42 -122.63 -27.53 63.51
CA THR A 42 -124.09 -27.32 63.55
C THR A 42 -124.88 -28.34 62.72
N VAL A 43 -124.32 -28.83 61.61
CA VAL A 43 -125.04 -29.69 60.64
C VAL A 43 -124.67 -31.17 60.78
N CYS A 44 -123.48 -31.50 61.28
CA CYS A 44 -122.95 -32.88 61.31
C CYS A 44 -122.77 -33.47 62.72
N VAL A 45 -123.01 -32.69 63.78
CA VAL A 45 -122.89 -33.12 65.18
C VAL A 45 -124.26 -33.03 65.85
N GLU A 46 -124.94 -34.17 66.00
CA GLU A 46 -126.21 -34.24 66.74
C GLU A 46 -125.94 -34.07 68.25
N ASP A 47 -126.70 -33.17 68.89
CA ASP A 47 -126.64 -32.83 70.32
C ASP A 47 -125.23 -32.51 70.86
N GLY A 48 -124.31 -32.05 70.00
CA GLY A 48 -122.99 -31.56 70.39
C GLY A 48 -122.00 -32.63 70.88
N VAL A 49 -122.34 -33.93 70.80
CA VAL A 49 -121.51 -35.00 71.38
C VAL A 49 -121.32 -36.22 70.47
N LYS A 50 -122.19 -36.45 69.47
CA LYS A 50 -122.03 -37.59 68.54
C LYS A 50 -121.85 -37.15 67.09
N MET A 51 -120.73 -37.56 66.52
CA MET A 51 -120.42 -37.41 65.09
C MET A 51 -121.10 -38.53 64.29
N THR A 52 -121.99 -38.18 63.36
CA THR A 52 -122.61 -39.13 62.45
C THR A 52 -121.57 -39.64 61.46
N LYS A 53 -121.52 -40.95 61.21
CA LYS A 53 -120.54 -41.51 60.26
C LYS A 53 -120.82 -40.98 58.87
N PHE A 54 -119.75 -40.69 58.12
CA PHE A 54 -119.82 -40.09 56.78
C PHE A 54 -120.72 -40.86 55.79
N GLU A 55 -120.84 -42.18 55.96
CA GLU A 55 -121.68 -43.06 55.14
C GLU A 55 -123.17 -43.01 55.51
N GLU A 56 -123.50 -42.59 56.74
CA GLU A 56 -124.86 -42.55 57.34
C GLU A 56 -125.47 -41.13 57.37
N MET A 57 -124.82 -40.14 56.74
CA MET A 57 -125.35 -38.77 56.66
C MET A 57 -126.53 -38.68 55.65
N GLU A 58 -127.74 -38.44 56.15
CA GLU A 58 -128.98 -38.37 55.35
C GLU A 58 -129.18 -37.03 54.61
N SER A 59 -128.51 -35.95 55.06
CA SER A 59 -128.58 -34.61 54.44
C SER A 59 -127.44 -34.37 53.46
N GLU A 60 -127.77 -34.00 52.22
CA GLU A 60 -126.81 -33.64 51.17
C GLU A 60 -125.93 -32.45 51.59
N GLU A 61 -126.46 -31.56 52.44
CA GLU A 61 -125.74 -30.40 52.97
C GLU A 61 -124.65 -30.80 53.99
N ALA A 62 -124.91 -31.82 54.81
CA ALA A 62 -123.93 -32.38 55.76
C ALA A 62 -122.75 -33.03 55.03
N ARG A 63 -123.05 -33.83 53.99
CA ARG A 63 -122.02 -34.48 53.15
C ARG A 63 -121.14 -33.47 52.45
N GLN A 64 -121.74 -32.42 51.88
CA GLN A 64 -120.97 -31.38 51.18
C GLN A 64 -120.07 -30.60 52.15
N CYS A 65 -120.55 -30.29 53.37
CA CYS A 65 -119.76 -29.62 54.40
C CYS A 65 -118.54 -30.45 54.84
N ALA A 66 -118.75 -31.75 55.07
CA ALA A 66 -117.69 -32.67 55.45
C ALA A 66 -116.63 -32.85 54.35
N LEU A 67 -117.04 -32.91 53.07
CA LEU A 67 -116.13 -32.91 51.92
C LEU A 67 -115.30 -31.61 51.85
N ASP A 68 -115.95 -30.47 52.05
CA ASP A 68 -115.30 -29.16 51.99
C ASP A 68 -114.30 -28.97 53.14
N ILE A 69 -114.59 -29.45 54.36
CA ILE A 69 -113.62 -29.50 55.47
C ILE A 69 -112.42 -30.35 55.10
N ARG A 70 -112.63 -31.56 54.57
CA ARG A 70 -111.53 -32.43 54.19
C ARG A 70 -110.64 -31.79 53.13
N GLN A 71 -111.24 -31.17 52.10
CA GLN A 71 -110.50 -30.49 51.05
C GLN A 71 -109.73 -29.27 51.57
N THR A 72 -110.34 -28.46 52.45
CA THR A 72 -109.69 -27.28 53.03
C THR A 72 -108.59 -27.66 54.02
N THR A 73 -108.77 -28.70 54.84
CA THR A 73 -107.74 -29.27 55.72
C THR A 73 -106.51 -29.71 54.92
N ALA A 74 -106.71 -30.48 53.85
CA ALA A 74 -105.61 -30.96 53.01
C ALA A 74 -104.83 -29.80 52.38
N LYS A 75 -105.53 -28.75 51.92
CA LYS A 75 -104.90 -27.54 51.37
C LYS A 75 -104.15 -26.76 52.45
N LEU A 76 -104.70 -26.61 53.66
CA LEU A 76 -104.03 -25.95 54.79
C LEU A 76 -102.76 -26.69 55.21
N VAL A 77 -102.81 -28.01 55.36
CA VAL A 77 -101.63 -28.84 55.68
C VAL A 77 -100.53 -28.65 54.64
N ARG A 78 -100.89 -28.59 53.35
CA ARG A 78 -99.93 -28.33 52.27
C ARG A 78 -99.32 -26.93 52.37
N LEU A 79 -100.13 -25.90 52.60
CA LEU A 79 -99.64 -24.51 52.71
C LEU A 79 -98.80 -24.29 53.98
N PHE A 80 -99.12 -24.97 55.08
CA PHE A 80 -98.33 -24.97 56.31
C PHE A 80 -97.16 -25.97 56.29
N SER A 81 -96.91 -26.67 55.19
CA SER A 81 -95.62 -27.37 55.00
C SER A 81 -94.50 -26.39 54.66
N ASP A 82 -94.85 -25.20 54.15
CA ASP A 82 -93.88 -24.15 53.85
C ASP A 82 -93.23 -23.61 55.13
N LYS A 83 -91.92 -23.32 55.06
CA LYS A 83 -91.12 -22.85 56.19
C LYS A 83 -91.60 -21.49 56.71
N GLU A 84 -92.01 -20.59 55.81
CA GLU A 84 -92.47 -19.25 56.18
C GLU A 84 -93.79 -19.29 56.99
N ASN A 85 -94.77 -20.07 56.53
CA ASN A 85 -96.05 -20.21 57.22
C ASN A 85 -95.94 -20.94 58.56
N ARG A 86 -95.00 -21.89 58.68
CA ARG A 86 -94.69 -22.55 59.97
C ARG A 86 -94.09 -21.58 60.98
N LEU A 87 -93.21 -20.69 60.54
CA LEU A 87 -92.61 -19.68 61.40
C LEU A 87 -93.65 -18.66 61.88
N LYS A 88 -94.56 -18.23 61.00
CA LYS A 88 -95.68 -17.34 61.37
C LYS A 88 -96.61 -17.99 62.40
N LEU A 89 -96.96 -19.26 62.19
CA LEU A 89 -97.78 -20.02 63.15
C LEU A 89 -97.08 -20.20 64.51
N ARG A 90 -95.76 -20.47 64.51
CA ARG A 90 -94.97 -20.62 65.73
C ARG A 90 -94.76 -19.30 66.47
N ALA A 91 -94.56 -18.20 65.75
CA ALA A 91 -94.29 -16.88 66.34
C ALA A 91 -95.50 -16.32 67.10
N GLN A 92 -96.72 -16.58 66.62
CA GLN A 92 -97.93 -15.98 67.19
C GLN A 92 -98.65 -16.87 68.19
N PHE A 93 -98.54 -18.21 68.08
CA PHE A 93 -99.34 -19.16 68.88
C PHE A 93 -98.48 -20.15 69.71
N ALA A 94 -97.15 -20.09 69.65
CA ALA A 94 -96.30 -20.83 70.58
C ALA A 94 -96.06 -20.03 71.87
N GLN A 95 -97.14 -19.66 72.58
CA GLN A 95 -97.00 -19.23 73.97
C GLN A 95 -96.77 -20.47 74.83
N THR A 96 -95.50 -20.86 74.99
CA THR A 96 -95.12 -21.78 76.07
C THR A 96 -95.06 -20.98 77.37
N SER A 97 -95.57 -21.53 78.47
CA SER A 97 -95.49 -20.85 79.77
C SER A 97 -94.02 -20.59 80.13
N ALA A 98 -93.76 -19.49 80.84
CA ALA A 98 -92.40 -19.14 81.28
C ALA A 98 -91.73 -20.28 82.07
N GLU A 99 -92.53 -21.07 82.80
CA GLU A 99 -92.10 -22.25 83.55
C GLU A 99 -91.60 -23.37 82.64
N PHE A 100 -92.30 -23.63 81.52
CA PHE A 100 -91.90 -24.67 80.58
C PHE A 100 -90.62 -24.27 79.82
N SER A 101 -90.47 -22.99 79.49
CA SER A 101 -89.22 -22.46 78.92
C SER A 101 -88.04 -22.60 79.88
N ASN A 102 -88.25 -22.35 81.17
CA ASN A 102 -87.21 -22.53 82.21
C ASN A 102 -86.86 -24.02 82.41
N PHE A 103 -87.85 -24.92 82.36
CA PHE A 103 -87.61 -26.36 82.41
C PHE A 103 -86.77 -26.84 81.21
N ILE A 104 -87.11 -26.43 79.98
CA ILE A 104 -86.29 -26.74 78.81
C ILE A 104 -84.88 -26.17 78.95
N GLY A 105 -84.74 -24.95 79.48
CA GLY A 105 -83.43 -24.35 79.74
C GLY A 105 -82.56 -25.16 80.72
N THR A 106 -83.16 -25.69 81.79
CA THR A 106 -82.44 -26.51 82.77
C THR A 106 -82.06 -27.88 82.19
N VAL A 107 -82.94 -28.53 81.43
CA VAL A 107 -82.65 -29.81 80.75
C VAL A 107 -81.49 -29.65 79.76
N ASN A 108 -81.50 -28.60 78.93
CA ASN A 108 -80.41 -28.32 77.98
C ASN A 108 -79.07 -28.04 78.69
N SER A 109 -79.12 -27.38 79.86
CA SER A 109 -77.93 -27.13 80.68
C SER A 109 -77.35 -28.44 81.25
N LEU A 110 -78.22 -29.35 81.69
CA LEU A 110 -77.86 -30.68 82.16
C LEU A 110 -77.25 -31.54 81.05
N GLU A 111 -77.85 -31.52 79.86
CA GLU A 111 -77.34 -32.22 78.68
C GLU A 111 -75.95 -31.70 78.28
N LYS A 112 -75.75 -30.38 78.32
CA LYS A 112 -74.45 -29.76 78.09
C LYS A 112 -73.43 -30.18 79.15
N MET A 113 -73.82 -30.26 80.41
CA MET A 113 -72.94 -30.72 81.51
C MET A 113 -72.55 -32.19 81.33
N MET A 114 -73.51 -33.06 80.99
CA MET A 114 -73.26 -34.48 80.74
C MET A 114 -72.28 -34.67 79.58
N ASN A 115 -72.49 -33.96 78.47
CA ASN A 115 -71.61 -34.06 77.31
C ASN A 115 -70.20 -33.50 77.54
N THR A 116 -70.04 -32.49 78.39
CA THR A 116 -68.73 -31.83 78.61
C THR A 116 -67.94 -32.39 79.78
N LYS A 117 -68.59 -32.93 80.83
CA LYS A 117 -67.92 -33.40 82.04
C LYS A 117 -67.93 -34.91 82.23
N LEU A 118 -68.87 -35.63 81.61
CA LEU A 118 -69.01 -37.08 81.78
C LEU A 118 -68.61 -37.89 80.55
N ASN A 119 -68.73 -37.32 79.35
CA ASN A 119 -68.39 -38.01 78.09
C ASN A 119 -66.97 -37.74 77.57
N THR A 120 -66.22 -36.81 78.17
CA THR A 120 -64.83 -36.52 77.80
C THR A 120 -63.94 -36.47 79.04
N PRO A 121 -62.98 -37.40 79.21
CA PRO A 121 -62.00 -37.34 80.29
C PRO A 121 -61.17 -36.05 80.18
N GLN A 122 -60.88 -35.42 81.32
CA GLN A 122 -59.99 -34.24 81.36
C GLN A 122 -58.60 -34.51 80.76
N GLU A 123 -58.13 -35.75 80.80
CA GLU A 123 -56.86 -36.17 80.19
C GLU A 123 -56.88 -36.06 78.66
N GLU A 124 -58.00 -36.39 78.01
CA GLU A 124 -58.16 -36.23 76.56
C GLU A 124 -58.19 -34.76 76.17
N VAL A 125 -58.87 -33.92 76.95
CA VAL A 125 -58.90 -32.46 76.71
C VAL A 125 -57.48 -31.87 76.81
N LYS A 126 -56.73 -32.23 77.85
CA LYS A 126 -55.33 -31.78 78.02
C LYS A 126 -54.42 -32.29 76.89
N SER A 127 -54.56 -33.56 76.50
CA SER A 127 -53.81 -34.15 75.38
C SER A 127 -54.12 -33.46 74.05
N ILE A 128 -55.39 -33.13 73.78
CA ILE A 128 -55.80 -32.39 72.59
C ILE A 128 -55.23 -30.97 72.62
N GLU A 129 -55.22 -30.29 73.77
CA GLU A 129 -54.62 -28.96 73.92
C GLU A 129 -53.10 -28.96 73.73
N GLU A 130 -52.39 -29.93 74.29
CA GLU A 130 -50.96 -30.10 74.08
C GLU A 130 -50.64 -30.39 72.61
N ASN A 131 -51.39 -31.30 71.98
CA ASN A 131 -51.26 -31.61 70.56
C ASN A 131 -51.54 -30.40 69.67
N LYS A 132 -52.57 -29.62 70.00
CA LYS A 132 -52.88 -28.35 69.32
C LYS A 132 -51.72 -27.38 69.42
N LYS A 133 -51.12 -27.22 70.61
CA LYS A 133 -49.97 -26.34 70.83
C LYS A 133 -48.73 -26.78 70.04
N ILE A 134 -48.47 -28.10 69.99
CA ILE A 134 -47.39 -28.69 69.17
C ILE A 134 -47.64 -28.43 67.68
N LEU A 135 -48.87 -28.62 67.21
CA LEU A 135 -49.27 -28.35 65.83
C LEU A 135 -49.09 -26.87 65.49
N GLU A 136 -49.56 -25.95 66.33
CA GLU A 136 -49.39 -24.50 66.13
C GLU A 136 -47.90 -24.11 66.03
N GLN A 137 -47.04 -24.67 66.89
CA GLN A 137 -45.58 -24.46 66.80
C GLN A 137 -44.99 -25.03 65.51
N LYS A 138 -45.40 -26.24 65.08
CA LYS A 138 -44.96 -26.83 63.80
C LYS A 138 -45.42 -26.00 62.61
N THR A 139 -46.65 -25.51 62.62
CA THR A 139 -47.17 -24.64 61.56
C THR A 139 -46.41 -23.32 61.52
N LYS A 140 -46.10 -22.73 62.68
CA LYS A 140 -45.30 -21.50 62.75
C LYS A 140 -43.88 -21.68 62.21
N THR A 141 -43.18 -22.74 62.63
CA THR A 141 -41.83 -23.04 62.16
C THR A 141 -41.79 -23.37 60.66
N LEU A 142 -42.80 -24.08 60.15
CA LEU A 142 -42.97 -24.32 58.72
C LEU A 142 -43.22 -23.01 57.95
N GLN A 143 -44.04 -22.11 58.48
CA GLN A 143 -44.30 -20.82 57.87
C GLN A 143 -43.04 -19.94 57.82
N GLU A 144 -42.26 -19.91 58.90
CA GLU A 144 -40.97 -19.22 58.95
C GLU A 144 -39.99 -19.81 57.93
N THR A 145 -39.92 -21.14 57.82
CA THR A 145 -39.08 -21.83 56.83
C THR A 145 -39.51 -21.52 55.40
N LEU A 146 -40.82 -21.51 55.14
CA LEU A 146 -41.38 -21.17 53.84
C LEU A 146 -41.01 -19.73 53.45
N ASN A 147 -41.20 -18.77 54.35
CA ASN A 147 -40.86 -17.38 54.13
C ASN A 147 -39.35 -17.22 53.85
N HIS A 148 -38.49 -17.89 54.63
CA HIS A 148 -37.05 -17.84 54.41
C HIS A 148 -36.63 -18.41 53.05
N LYS A 149 -37.26 -19.51 52.60
CA LYS A 149 -37.01 -20.07 51.27
C LYS A 149 -37.55 -19.19 50.14
N LEU A 150 -38.69 -18.54 50.34
CA LEU A 150 -39.23 -17.56 49.40
C LEU A 150 -38.28 -16.37 49.24
N ASP A 151 -37.78 -15.80 50.34
CA ASP A 151 -36.83 -14.70 50.31
C ASP A 151 -35.53 -15.09 49.61
N ALA A 152 -34.99 -16.30 49.89
CA ALA A 152 -33.81 -16.82 49.22
C ALA A 152 -34.04 -17.01 47.71
N TYR A 153 -35.22 -17.50 47.31
CA TYR A 153 -35.59 -17.64 45.91
C TYR A 153 -35.72 -16.28 45.20
N HIS A 154 -36.38 -15.31 45.82
CA HIS A 154 -36.48 -13.95 45.28
C HIS A 154 -35.10 -13.32 45.08
N LYS A 155 -34.22 -13.45 46.08
CA LYS A 155 -32.84 -12.96 45.98
C LYS A 155 -32.07 -13.63 44.84
N TYR A 156 -32.20 -14.94 44.69
CA TYR A 156 -31.60 -15.68 43.57
C TYR A 156 -32.12 -15.20 42.20
N CYS A 157 -33.43 -14.98 42.07
CA CYS A 157 -34.02 -14.46 40.84
C CYS A 157 -33.49 -13.06 40.50
N GLU A 158 -33.35 -12.17 41.48
CA GLU A 158 -32.77 -10.84 41.28
C GLU A 158 -31.29 -10.91 40.86
N GLU A 159 -30.48 -11.74 41.54
CA GLU A 159 -29.07 -11.93 41.20
C GLU A 159 -28.91 -12.51 39.79
N CYS A 160 -29.77 -13.46 39.41
CA CYS A 160 -29.77 -14.04 38.06
C CYS A 160 -30.16 -13.00 37.00
N SER A 161 -31.14 -12.14 37.30
CA SER A 161 -31.54 -11.03 36.42
C SER A 161 -30.40 -10.01 36.25
N LYS A 162 -29.79 -9.57 37.36
CA LYS A 162 -28.63 -8.67 37.36
C LYS A 162 -27.45 -9.26 36.58
N SER A 163 -27.17 -10.56 36.75
CA SER A 163 -26.11 -11.26 36.01
C SER A 163 -26.37 -11.30 34.51
N LYS A 164 -27.61 -11.52 34.08
CA LYS A 164 -27.99 -11.49 32.66
C LYS A 164 -27.81 -10.10 32.06
N GLU A 165 -28.25 -9.07 32.78
CA GLU A 165 -28.11 -7.68 32.30
C GLU A 165 -26.64 -7.27 32.20
N LEU A 166 -25.82 -7.65 33.19
CA LEU A 166 -24.39 -7.37 33.17
C LEU A 166 -23.68 -8.03 31.97
N ARG A 167 -24.02 -9.29 31.66
CA ARG A 167 -23.50 -9.99 30.47
C ARG A 167 -23.93 -9.31 29.18
N LYS A 168 -25.18 -8.83 29.12
CA LYS A 168 -25.69 -8.11 27.94
C LYS A 168 -24.91 -6.82 27.71
N VAL A 169 -24.69 -6.03 28.75
CA VAL A 169 -23.86 -4.81 28.69
C VAL A 169 -22.43 -5.13 28.24
N GLN A 170 -21.81 -6.19 28.77
CA GLN A 170 -20.46 -6.60 28.34
C GLN A 170 -20.41 -7.03 26.87
N ILE A 171 -21.41 -7.80 26.40
CA ILE A 171 -21.53 -8.19 25.00
C ILE A 171 -21.65 -6.96 24.11
N ASP A 172 -22.48 -5.99 24.48
CA ASP A 172 -22.67 -4.76 23.71
C ASP A 172 -21.39 -3.91 23.68
N GLN A 173 -20.69 -3.78 24.81
CA GLN A 173 -19.38 -3.10 24.87
C GLN A 173 -18.34 -3.77 23.95
N LEU A 174 -18.24 -5.10 24.00
CA LEU A 174 -17.31 -5.85 23.14
C LEU A 174 -17.67 -5.70 21.66
N ARG A 175 -18.96 -5.69 21.32
CA ARG A 175 -19.42 -5.44 19.94
C ARG A 175 -19.03 -4.04 19.47
N THR A 176 -19.21 -3.02 20.31
CA THR A 176 -18.77 -1.65 20.00
C THR A 176 -17.26 -1.57 19.81
N GLN A 177 -16.47 -2.22 20.68
CA GLN A 177 -15.01 -2.27 20.53
C GLN A 177 -14.58 -2.92 19.22
N ILE A 178 -15.15 -4.08 18.87
CA ILE A 178 -14.86 -4.78 17.62
C ILE A 178 -15.20 -3.89 16.41
N ASN A 179 -16.34 -3.19 16.43
CA ASN A 179 -16.74 -2.32 15.34
C ASN A 179 -15.82 -1.11 15.20
N ASN A 180 -15.42 -0.50 16.32
CA ASN A 180 -14.48 0.63 16.32
C ASN A 180 -13.10 0.20 15.80
N GLU A 181 -12.61 -0.97 16.21
CA GLU A 181 -11.33 -1.49 15.76
C GLU A 181 -11.35 -1.83 14.26
N LYS A 182 -12.46 -2.40 13.75
CA LYS A 182 -12.65 -2.63 12.32
C LYS A 182 -12.65 -1.33 11.52
N ALA A 183 -13.39 -0.31 11.99
CA ALA A 183 -13.43 0.99 11.34
C ALA A 183 -12.04 1.65 11.30
N SER A 184 -11.32 1.65 12.43
CA SER A 184 -9.97 2.19 12.53
C SER A 184 -8.97 1.46 11.61
N ARG A 185 -9.01 0.13 11.56
CA ARG A 185 -8.16 -0.64 10.62
C ARG A 185 -8.49 -0.32 9.16
N GLN A 186 -9.76 -0.17 8.83
CA GLN A 186 -10.19 0.16 7.48
C GLN A 186 -9.72 1.55 7.06
N GLU A 187 -9.78 2.53 7.97
CA GLU A 187 -9.25 3.88 7.77
C GLU A 187 -7.73 3.84 7.55
N GLN A 188 -6.97 3.11 8.37
CA GLN A 188 -5.53 2.93 8.17
C GLN A 188 -5.17 2.29 6.83
N ILE A 189 -5.96 1.32 6.35
CA ILE A 189 -5.76 0.71 5.03
C ILE A 189 -6.01 1.73 3.91
N ILE A 190 -7.04 2.56 4.05
CA ILE A 190 -7.35 3.60 3.06
C ILE A 190 -6.22 4.64 3.03
N GLU A 191 -5.78 5.13 4.18
CA GLU A 191 -4.67 6.09 4.28
C GLU A 191 -3.38 5.53 3.68
N ALA A 192 -3.03 4.27 4.01
CA ALA A 192 -1.84 3.61 3.47
C ALA A 192 -1.90 3.48 1.94
N ASN A 193 -3.06 3.08 1.39
CA ASN A 193 -3.25 2.97 -0.06
C ASN A 193 -3.18 4.35 -0.75
N GLU A 194 -3.72 5.40 -0.14
CA GLU A 194 -3.63 6.76 -0.66
C GLU A 194 -2.19 7.30 -0.64
N GLU A 195 -1.44 7.02 0.43
CA GLU A 195 -0.02 7.36 0.51
C GLU A 195 0.81 6.60 -0.53
N GLU A 196 0.57 5.29 -0.68
CA GLU A 196 1.24 4.47 -1.70
C GLU A 196 0.98 5.02 -3.11
N ALA A 197 -0.28 5.35 -3.44
CA ALA A 197 -0.64 5.93 -4.72
C ALA A 197 0.05 7.28 -4.98
N LYS A 198 0.14 8.14 -3.96
CA LYS A 198 0.86 9.42 -4.04
C LYS A 198 2.36 9.21 -4.26
N GLN A 199 2.97 8.28 -3.52
CA GLN A 199 4.38 7.94 -3.67
C GLN A 199 4.69 7.36 -5.05
N GLU A 200 3.84 6.47 -5.55
CA GLU A 200 3.98 5.89 -6.89
C GLU A 200 3.89 6.97 -7.97
N GLN A 201 2.96 7.92 -7.83
CA GLN A 201 2.82 9.04 -8.76
C GLN A 201 4.06 9.94 -8.77
N VAL A 202 4.60 10.28 -7.59
CA VAL A 202 5.83 11.08 -7.47
C VAL A 202 7.03 10.34 -8.07
N LEU A 203 7.15 9.04 -7.80
CA LEU A 203 8.21 8.19 -8.38
C LEU A 203 8.12 8.16 -9.90
N LYS A 204 6.92 8.01 -10.47
CA LYS A 204 6.71 8.05 -11.93
C LYS A 204 7.12 9.39 -12.52
N GLN A 205 6.68 10.50 -11.94
CA GLN A 205 7.05 11.84 -12.41
C GLN A 205 8.57 12.08 -12.35
N ASN A 206 9.21 11.69 -11.24
CA ASN A 206 10.67 11.81 -11.10
C ASN A 206 11.42 10.94 -12.10
N HIS A 207 10.93 9.72 -12.34
CA HIS A 207 11.50 8.82 -13.34
C HIS A 207 11.39 9.41 -14.75
N GLU A 208 10.19 9.87 -15.15
CA GLU A 208 9.95 10.51 -16.44
C GLU A 208 10.84 11.74 -16.65
N GLN A 209 10.98 12.60 -15.63
CA GLN A 209 11.88 13.75 -15.68
C GLN A 209 13.35 13.33 -15.86
N THR A 210 13.78 12.29 -15.14
CA THR A 210 15.16 11.78 -15.24
C THR A 210 15.43 11.20 -16.63
N VAL A 211 14.49 10.42 -17.16
CA VAL A 211 14.58 9.87 -18.53
C VAL A 211 14.67 10.99 -19.56
N ALA A 212 13.80 12.00 -19.47
CA ALA A 212 13.83 13.14 -20.39
C ALA A 212 15.15 13.93 -20.33
N GLN A 213 15.72 14.11 -19.13
CA GLN A 213 17.04 14.74 -18.95
C GLN A 213 18.17 13.92 -19.58
N LEU A 214 18.17 12.60 -19.35
CA LEU A 214 19.17 11.69 -19.91
C LEU A 214 19.08 11.62 -21.44
N GLU A 215 17.86 11.59 -22.00
CA GLU A 215 17.67 11.63 -23.46
C GLU A 215 18.18 12.94 -24.06
N LYS A 216 17.92 14.08 -23.40
CA LYS A 216 18.46 15.38 -23.83
C LYS A 216 19.98 15.41 -23.79
N SER A 217 20.59 14.90 -22.71
CA SER A 217 22.05 14.80 -22.57
C SER A 217 22.65 13.87 -23.64
N LYS A 218 22.03 12.70 -23.87
CA LYS A 218 22.43 11.76 -24.92
C LYS A 218 22.37 12.40 -26.31
N ALA A 219 21.31 13.15 -26.61
CA ALA A 219 21.17 13.85 -27.88
C ALA A 219 22.23 14.96 -28.03
N GLN A 220 22.55 15.68 -26.95
CA GLN A 220 23.61 16.69 -26.94
C GLN A 220 24.99 16.07 -27.17
N LEU A 221 25.36 15.05 -26.39
CA LEU A 221 26.64 14.34 -26.54
C LEU A 221 26.80 13.74 -27.94
N LYS A 222 25.71 13.25 -28.54
CA LYS A 222 25.74 12.76 -29.91
C LYS A 222 26.08 13.88 -30.91
N ARG A 223 25.48 15.07 -30.76
CA ARG A 223 25.82 16.23 -31.61
C ARG A 223 27.27 16.67 -31.40
N GLU A 224 27.74 16.73 -30.16
CA GLU A 224 29.13 17.08 -29.85
C GLU A 224 30.11 16.07 -30.49
N LEU A 225 29.81 14.78 -30.41
CA LEU A 225 30.59 13.73 -31.05
C LEU A 225 30.59 13.84 -32.58
N ASP A 226 29.45 14.15 -33.19
CA ASP A 226 29.35 14.35 -34.64
C ASP A 226 30.17 15.58 -35.10
N VAL A 227 30.17 16.67 -34.32
CA VAL A 227 30.98 17.87 -34.59
C VAL A 227 32.47 17.54 -34.51
N VAL A 228 32.92 16.90 -33.42
CA VAL A 228 34.34 16.52 -33.25
C VAL A 228 34.79 15.56 -34.35
N ARG A 229 33.94 14.61 -34.76
CA ARG A 229 34.25 13.73 -35.90
C ARG A 229 34.45 14.51 -37.19
N PHE A 230 33.55 15.46 -37.48
CA PHE A 230 33.65 16.29 -38.67
C PHE A 230 34.90 17.18 -38.67
N GLU A 231 35.23 17.79 -37.54
CA GLU A 231 36.44 18.60 -37.37
C GLU A 231 37.71 17.74 -37.57
N ASN A 232 37.78 16.58 -36.92
CA ASN A 232 38.91 15.66 -37.09
C ASN A 232 39.06 15.18 -38.54
N GLU A 233 37.96 14.82 -39.21
CA GLU A 233 38.01 14.39 -40.62
C GLU A 233 38.52 15.52 -41.52
N LYS A 234 38.07 16.76 -41.28
CA LYS A 234 38.54 17.94 -42.00
C LYS A 234 40.02 18.21 -41.76
N ASP A 235 40.48 18.09 -40.52
CA ASP A 235 41.87 18.31 -40.14
C ASP A 235 42.77 17.22 -40.73
N GLU A 236 42.36 15.95 -40.66
CA GLU A 236 43.06 14.83 -41.31
C GLU A 236 43.19 15.05 -42.83
N GLN A 237 42.11 15.47 -43.50
CA GLN A 237 42.16 15.83 -44.92
C GLN A 237 43.11 17.01 -45.18
N GLY A 238 43.17 17.98 -44.27
CA GLY A 238 44.12 19.09 -44.29
C GLY A 238 45.56 18.58 -44.23
N PHE A 239 45.90 17.79 -43.21
CA PHE A 239 47.22 17.19 -43.05
C PHE A 239 47.61 16.30 -44.23
N MET A 240 46.69 15.54 -44.80
CA MET A 240 46.96 14.74 -46.00
C MET A 240 47.31 15.60 -47.21
N LYS A 241 46.64 16.75 -47.40
CA LYS A 241 46.95 17.68 -48.50
C LYS A 241 48.32 18.33 -48.28
N ASP A 242 48.58 18.80 -47.07
CA ASP A 242 49.86 19.43 -46.72
C ASP A 242 51.02 18.44 -46.86
N PHE A 243 50.85 17.21 -46.40
CA PHE A 243 51.84 16.14 -46.56
C PHE A 243 52.12 15.86 -48.04
N LYS A 244 51.08 15.71 -48.87
CA LYS A 244 51.25 15.51 -50.32
C LYS A 244 51.99 16.68 -50.97
N LYS A 245 51.67 17.92 -50.59
CA LYS A 245 52.34 19.11 -51.09
C LYS A 245 53.82 19.12 -50.71
N VAL A 246 54.14 18.89 -49.43
CA VAL A 246 55.53 18.83 -48.94
C VAL A 246 56.31 17.71 -49.63
N SER A 247 55.71 16.53 -49.80
CA SER A 247 56.34 15.41 -50.52
C SER A 247 56.62 15.77 -51.98
N GLN A 248 55.65 16.42 -52.66
CA GLN A 248 55.82 16.85 -54.04
C GLN A 248 56.87 17.96 -54.18
N ASP A 249 56.89 18.92 -53.26
CA ASP A 249 57.88 19.99 -53.21
C ASP A 249 59.29 19.41 -52.98
N PHE A 250 59.42 18.41 -52.10
CA PHE A 250 60.67 17.69 -51.88
C PHE A 250 61.14 16.96 -53.15
N ASP A 251 60.26 16.20 -53.81
CA ASP A 251 60.57 15.51 -55.06
C ASP A 251 60.97 16.49 -56.17
N ASN A 252 60.28 17.62 -56.28
CA ASN A 252 60.58 18.67 -57.25
C ASN A 252 61.94 19.32 -56.96
N ASN A 253 62.24 19.62 -55.69
CA ASN A 253 63.51 20.18 -55.28
C ASN A 253 64.66 19.19 -55.54
N MET A 254 64.46 17.90 -55.28
CA MET A 254 65.47 16.88 -55.56
C MET A 254 65.74 16.77 -57.06
N LYS A 255 64.69 16.75 -57.90
CA LYS A 255 64.83 16.75 -59.36
C LYS A 255 65.55 17.99 -59.88
N ALA A 256 65.25 19.17 -59.31
CA ALA A 256 65.92 20.41 -59.67
C ALA A 256 67.40 20.38 -59.30
N TYR A 257 67.73 19.89 -58.09
CA TYR A 257 69.10 19.70 -57.64
C TYR A 257 69.86 18.71 -58.53
N ASP A 258 69.28 17.55 -58.84
CA ASP A 258 69.89 16.56 -59.74
C ASP A 258 70.16 17.14 -61.13
N ALA A 259 69.21 17.92 -61.67
CA ALA A 259 69.38 18.60 -62.96
C ALA A 259 70.50 19.67 -62.91
N GLU A 260 70.59 20.45 -61.83
CA GLU A 260 71.65 21.44 -61.62
C GLU A 260 73.02 20.77 -61.51
N VAL A 261 73.14 19.69 -60.73
CA VAL A 261 74.37 18.90 -60.61
C VAL A 261 74.79 18.31 -61.94
N GLN A 262 73.85 17.77 -62.72
CA GLN A 262 74.12 17.26 -64.07
C GLN A 262 74.62 18.36 -65.00
N SER A 263 73.96 19.52 -65.01
CA SER A 263 74.39 20.68 -65.80
C SER A 263 75.79 21.15 -65.40
N ASN A 264 76.04 21.33 -64.10
CA ASN A 264 77.34 21.75 -63.58
C ASN A 264 78.44 20.73 -63.88
N THR A 265 78.12 19.43 -63.82
CA THR A 265 79.07 18.35 -64.19
C THR A 265 79.41 18.42 -65.67
N TYR A 266 78.41 18.64 -66.53
CA TYR A 266 78.62 18.81 -67.97
C TYR A 266 79.47 20.05 -68.28
N ASP A 267 79.15 21.20 -67.67
CA ASP A 267 79.89 22.44 -67.85
C ASP A 267 81.33 22.30 -67.34
N TYR A 268 81.54 21.66 -66.18
CA TYR A 268 82.87 21.34 -65.67
C TYR A 268 83.67 20.46 -66.64
N GLN A 269 83.06 19.39 -67.16
CA GLN A 269 83.71 18.52 -68.15
C GLN A 269 84.08 19.28 -69.42
N LYS A 270 83.19 20.17 -69.89
CA LYS A 270 83.45 21.03 -71.04
C LYS A 270 84.64 21.96 -70.79
N CYS A 271 84.64 22.69 -69.68
CA CYS A 271 85.77 23.56 -69.31
C CYS A 271 87.07 22.77 -69.11
N LEU A 272 87.01 21.57 -68.54
CA LEU A 272 88.17 20.70 -68.38
C LEU A 272 88.73 20.26 -69.73
N ASN A 273 87.87 19.93 -70.70
CA ASN A 273 88.29 19.58 -72.05
C ASN A 273 88.93 20.79 -72.76
N GLU A 274 88.31 21.96 -72.70
CA GLU A 274 88.87 23.21 -73.24
C GLU A 274 90.23 23.56 -72.60
N TYR A 275 90.37 23.41 -71.28
CA TYR A 275 91.63 23.56 -70.57
C TYR A 275 92.68 22.56 -71.06
N ASN A 276 92.31 21.28 -71.19
CA ASN A 276 93.23 20.24 -71.65
C ASN A 276 93.73 20.52 -73.07
N ASP A 277 92.85 20.98 -73.96
CA ASP A 277 93.22 21.28 -75.35
C ASP A 277 94.11 22.53 -75.44
N THR A 278 93.76 23.61 -74.75
CA THR A 278 94.63 24.81 -74.67
C THR A 278 95.99 24.51 -74.02
N ASN A 279 96.03 23.64 -73.00
CA ASN A 279 97.28 23.21 -72.38
C ASN A 279 98.13 22.36 -73.33
N LYS A 280 97.52 21.49 -74.16
CA LYS A 280 98.25 20.77 -75.23
C LYS A 280 98.82 21.74 -76.26
N GLU A 281 98.06 22.73 -76.71
CA GLU A 281 98.55 23.77 -77.62
C GLU A 281 99.73 24.53 -77.00
N LEU A 282 99.64 24.91 -75.72
CA LEU A 282 100.74 25.57 -75.01
C LEU A 282 101.98 24.68 -74.90
N GLN A 283 101.80 23.38 -74.66
CA GLN A 283 102.90 22.41 -74.66
C GLN A 283 103.58 22.34 -76.03
N GLN A 284 102.81 22.27 -77.11
CA GLN A 284 103.33 22.30 -78.48
C GLN A 284 104.12 23.59 -78.76
N TYR A 285 103.58 24.76 -78.42
CA TYR A 285 104.31 26.03 -78.58
C TYR A 285 105.60 26.09 -77.76
N ASN A 286 105.59 25.54 -76.53
CA ASN A 286 106.80 25.46 -75.72
C ASN A 286 107.87 24.54 -76.34
N GLU A 287 107.46 23.41 -76.93
CA GLU A 287 108.35 22.51 -77.67
C GLU A 287 108.92 23.19 -78.90
N GLU A 288 108.09 23.84 -79.72
CA GLU A 288 108.53 24.62 -80.87
C GLU A 288 109.50 25.72 -80.47
N TYR A 289 109.20 26.47 -79.39
CA TYR A 289 110.08 27.50 -78.86
C TYR A 289 111.45 26.93 -78.44
N LYS A 290 111.47 25.80 -77.73
CA LYS A 290 112.71 25.10 -77.37
C LYS A 290 113.52 24.72 -78.61
N MET A 291 112.87 24.14 -79.62
CA MET A 291 113.51 23.78 -80.88
C MET A 291 114.09 25.01 -81.59
N ARG A 292 113.37 26.13 -81.63
CA ARG A 292 113.86 27.40 -82.19
C ARG A 292 115.05 27.97 -81.43
N MET A 293 115.07 27.85 -80.10
CA MET A 293 116.20 28.27 -79.26
C MET A 293 117.43 27.39 -79.50
N GLU A 294 117.26 26.07 -79.67
CA GLU A 294 118.34 25.17 -80.06
C GLU A 294 118.85 25.45 -81.47
N GLU A 295 117.96 25.72 -82.43
CA GLU A 295 118.35 26.14 -83.78
C GLU A 295 119.15 27.45 -83.74
N LYS A 296 118.71 28.44 -82.96
CA LYS A 296 119.45 29.69 -82.76
C LYS A 296 120.83 29.40 -82.18
N ARG A 297 120.92 28.57 -81.14
CA ARG A 297 122.21 28.17 -80.54
C ARG A 297 123.15 27.53 -81.58
N LYS A 298 122.64 26.63 -82.41
CA LYS A 298 123.40 26.01 -83.51
C LYS A 298 123.84 27.03 -84.56
N ARG A 299 122.99 28.01 -84.90
CA ARG A 299 123.36 29.11 -85.82
C ARG A 299 124.47 29.98 -85.25
N ASP A 300 124.37 30.35 -83.96
CA ASP A 300 125.40 31.13 -83.26
C ASP A 300 126.73 30.34 -83.16
N GLU A 301 126.68 29.03 -82.91
CA GLU A 301 127.83 28.12 -82.95
C GLU A 301 128.47 28.05 -84.35
N ILE A 302 127.67 27.99 -85.42
CA ILE A 302 128.18 28.03 -86.81
C ILE A 302 128.80 29.39 -87.12
N GLU A 303 128.16 30.49 -86.71
CA GLU A 303 128.67 31.85 -86.94
C GLU A 303 130.01 32.07 -86.24
N THR A 304 130.16 31.59 -85.00
CA THR A 304 131.43 31.64 -84.26
C THR A 304 132.52 30.78 -84.91
N LEU A 305 132.19 29.56 -85.37
CA LEU A 305 133.13 28.71 -86.13
C LEU A 305 133.55 29.36 -87.45
N MET A 306 132.60 29.97 -88.19
CA MET A 306 132.88 30.69 -89.43
C MET A 306 133.77 31.90 -89.17
N ARG A 307 133.55 32.63 -88.07
CA ARG A 307 134.41 33.74 -87.65
C ARG A 307 135.83 33.28 -87.34
N LEU A 308 136.00 32.23 -86.53
CA LEU A 308 137.31 31.66 -86.19
C LEU A 308 138.05 31.14 -87.44
N LYS A 309 137.34 30.44 -88.34
CA LYS A 309 137.92 29.96 -89.60
C LYS A 309 138.37 31.10 -90.50
N ASN A 310 137.59 32.18 -90.58
CA ASN A 310 137.95 33.37 -91.35
C ASN A 310 139.16 34.10 -90.72
N GLU A 311 139.22 34.20 -89.39
CA GLU A 311 140.38 34.71 -88.66
C GLU A 311 141.64 33.88 -88.93
N GLU A 312 141.53 32.54 -88.91
CA GLU A 312 142.64 31.62 -89.21
C GLU A 312 143.10 31.74 -90.67
N GLN A 313 142.17 31.78 -91.63
CA GLN A 313 142.49 32.00 -93.04
C GLN A 313 143.15 33.37 -93.27
N ASN A 314 142.67 34.43 -92.61
CA ASN A 314 143.30 35.74 -92.66
C ASN A 314 144.71 35.72 -92.04
N ALA A 315 144.92 35.02 -90.93
CA ALA A 315 146.25 34.87 -90.31
C ALA A 315 147.22 34.12 -91.24
N GLN A 316 146.76 33.05 -91.90
CA GLN A 316 147.54 32.34 -92.91
C GLN A 316 147.86 33.24 -94.12
N ARG A 317 146.88 34.01 -94.61
CA ARG A 317 147.08 34.99 -95.68
C ARG A 317 148.13 36.02 -95.28
N LEU A 318 148.03 36.59 -94.07
CA LEU A 318 148.97 37.57 -93.55
C LEU A 318 150.40 37.00 -93.43
N LYS A 319 150.53 35.72 -93.07
CA LYS A 319 151.82 35.03 -92.99
C LYS A 319 152.44 34.83 -94.38
N LEU A 320 151.64 34.46 -95.37
CA LEU A 320 152.07 34.37 -96.77
C LEU A 320 152.42 35.73 -97.34
N GLU A 321 151.65 36.77 -97.00
CA GLU A 321 151.89 38.16 -97.39
C GLU A 321 153.24 38.64 -96.83
N ARG A 322 153.51 38.45 -95.53
CA ARG A 322 154.82 38.73 -94.90
C ARG A 322 155.97 37.92 -95.51
N ALA A 323 155.74 36.66 -95.84
CA ALA A 323 156.75 35.84 -96.53
C ALA A 323 157.04 36.37 -97.94
N SER A 324 156.00 36.81 -98.66
CA SER A 324 156.13 37.44 -99.98
C SER A 324 156.86 38.78 -99.92
N GLU A 325 156.59 39.61 -98.90
CA GLU A 325 157.28 40.87 -98.65
C GLU A 325 158.77 40.64 -98.37
N TYR A 326 159.10 39.63 -97.57
CA TYR A 326 160.49 39.25 -97.28
C TYR A 326 161.23 38.80 -98.54
N LEU A 327 160.59 37.96 -99.37
CA LEU A 327 161.13 37.53 -100.67
C LEU A 327 161.34 38.73 -101.61
N GLN A 328 160.37 39.64 -101.71
CA GLN A 328 160.49 40.85 -102.53
C GLN A 328 161.58 41.79 -102.02
N ALA A 329 161.70 41.99 -100.71
CA ALA A 329 162.75 42.79 -100.09
C ALA A 329 164.14 42.18 -100.34
N HIS A 330 164.27 40.87 -100.19
CA HIS A 330 165.51 40.14 -100.49
C HIS A 330 165.89 40.28 -101.96
N TRP A 331 164.93 40.16 -102.88
CA TRP A 331 165.16 40.31 -104.32
C TRP A 331 165.54 41.75 -104.70
N ARG A 332 164.87 42.77 -104.14
CA ARG A 332 165.24 44.19 -104.31
C ARG A 332 166.65 44.48 -103.78
N GLY A 333 167.04 43.90 -102.64
CA GLY A 333 168.39 44.00 -102.09
C GLY A 333 169.47 43.30 -102.93
N LEU A 334 169.10 42.26 -103.67
CA LEU A 334 169.97 41.56 -104.64
C LEU A 334 170.16 42.38 -105.93
N ILE A 335 169.09 43.00 -106.43
CA ILE A 335 169.15 43.90 -107.60
C ILE A 335 170.02 45.13 -107.29
N ALA A 336 169.83 45.77 -106.12
CA ALA A 336 170.64 46.92 -105.71
C ALA A 336 172.15 46.60 -105.59
N ARG A 337 172.50 45.38 -105.12
CA ARG A 337 173.89 44.91 -105.09
C ARG A 337 174.46 44.68 -106.49
N ARG A 338 173.66 44.15 -107.41
CA ARG A 338 174.03 43.88 -108.82
C ARG A 338 174.21 45.17 -109.64
N GLU A 339 173.53 46.26 -109.27
CA GLU A 339 173.66 47.59 -109.89
C GLU A 339 174.90 48.36 -109.39
N MET A 340 175.26 48.24 -108.11
CA MET A 340 176.50 48.82 -107.56
C MET A 340 177.78 48.13 -108.07
N GLU A 341 177.74 46.84 -108.42
CA GLU A 341 178.87 46.13 -109.03
C GLU A 341 179.12 46.52 -110.51
N LYS A 342 178.08 46.89 -111.27
CA LYS A 342 178.19 47.30 -112.68
C LYS A 342 178.84 48.66 -112.88
N GLN A 343 178.80 49.57 -111.91
CA GLN A 343 179.38 50.91 -112.04
C GLN A 343 180.90 50.99 -111.75
N ARG A 344 181.55 49.90 -111.32
CA ARG A 344 182.96 49.92 -110.86
C ARG A 344 184.02 49.31 -111.81
N LYS A 345 183.67 48.70 -112.95
CA LYS A 345 184.63 48.03 -113.84
C LYS A 345 184.43 48.39 -115.33
N GLY A 346 185.21 49.32 -115.89
CA GLY A 346 185.21 49.51 -117.36
C GLY A 346 185.82 50.75 -118.03
N LYS A 347 186.65 51.59 -117.39
CA LYS A 347 187.48 52.62 -118.10
C LYS A 347 188.88 52.07 -118.42
N LYS A 348 189.15 51.62 -119.68
CA LYS A 348 190.45 51.67 -120.41
C LYS A 348 190.45 50.82 -121.72
N LYS A 349 190.24 51.44 -122.90
CA LYS A 349 191.07 51.40 -124.14
C LYS A 349 190.30 51.87 -125.41
N LYS A 350 191.02 52.57 -126.29
CA LYS A 350 190.67 53.24 -127.56
C LYS A 350 190.07 52.32 -128.66
N LYS A 351 189.18 52.86 -129.51
CA LYS A 351 189.34 53.18 -130.98
C LYS A 351 188.09 52.85 -131.84
N LYS A 352 187.71 53.84 -132.69
CA LYS A 352 186.95 53.82 -133.97
C LYS A 352 185.39 53.88 -134.03
N LYS A 353 184.94 55.10 -134.40
CA LYS A 353 183.98 55.56 -135.44
C LYS A 353 182.47 55.26 -135.37
N LYS A 354 181.76 56.41 -135.51
CA LYS A 354 180.38 56.71 -135.89
C LYS A 354 179.29 56.38 -134.88
#